data_AF-K1YN32-F1
#
_entry.id   AF-K1YN32-F1
#
_cell.length_a   1.000
_cell.length_b   1.000
_cell.length_c   1.000
_cell.angle_alpha   90.00
_cell.angle_beta   90.00
_cell.angle_gamma   90.00
#
_symmetry.space_group_name_H-M   'P 1'
#
loop_
_entity.id
_entity.type
_entity.pdbx_description
1 polymer ?
#
loop_
_entity_poly.entity_id
_entity_poly.type
_entity_poly.pdbx_seq_one_letter_code
_entity_poly.pdbx_strand_id
1 'polypeptide(L)'
;MVSIDRKRCLLSWAGVGNVEGVIRHANPALPREYITMRGGIVGARIPGLQTSFLQLQDGDILVLATDGIDCRFVQVMGLPHPPDKLAGYILERYAKPHDDALVLVARYLFTATTPGGTSS
;
A
#
# COMPACT_ATOMS: atom_id res chain seq x y z
N MET A 1 -11.51 0.97 -0.86
CA MET A 1 -11.07 1.67 -2.09
C MET A 1 -9.78 2.43 -1.79
N VAL A 2 -8.75 2.19 -2.59
CA VAL A 2 -7.48 2.93 -2.57
C VAL A 2 -7.31 3.51 -3.98
N SER A 3 -6.92 4.78 -4.09
CA SER A 3 -6.72 5.49 -5.35
C SER A 3 -5.39 6.25 -5.31
N ILE A 4 -4.63 6.19 -6.41
CA ILE A 4 -3.37 6.93 -6.59
C ILE A 4 -3.57 7.95 -7.70
N ASP A 5 -3.44 9.24 -7.37
CA ASP A 5 -3.28 10.31 -8.36
C ASP A 5 -1.80 10.47 -8.69
N ARG A 6 -1.40 9.90 -9.83
CA ARG A 6 -0.01 9.92 -10.30
C ARG A 6 0.48 11.32 -10.70
N LYS A 7 -0.42 12.24 -11.08
CA LYS A 7 -0.03 13.62 -11.45
C LYS A 7 0.31 14.45 -10.21
N ARG A 8 -0.37 14.16 -9.10
CA ARG A 8 -0.20 14.86 -7.81
C ARG A 8 0.66 14.08 -6.81
N CYS A 9 1.13 12.88 -7.16
CA CYS A 9 1.82 11.95 -6.26
C CYS A 9 1.03 11.72 -4.96
N LEU A 10 -0.29 11.60 -5.08
CA LEU A 10 -1.20 11.60 -3.94
C LEU A 10 -1.89 10.25 -3.83
N LEU A 11 -1.77 9.61 -2.68
CA LEU A 11 -2.61 8.47 -2.31
C LEU A 11 -3.85 8.97 -1.56
N SER A 12 -5.02 8.45 -1.95
CA SER A 12 -6.28 8.64 -1.23
C SER A 12 -6.94 7.29 -0.98
N TRP A 13 -7.53 7.10 0.19
CA TRP A 13 -8.22 5.85 0.52
C TRP A 13 -9.51 6.10 1.28
N ALA A 14 -10.41 5.13 1.13
CA ALA A 14 -11.76 5.12 1.65
C ALA A 14 -12.20 3.65 1.73
N GLY A 15 -12.37 3.09 2.93
CA GLY A 15 -12.64 1.67 3.07
C GLY A 15 -13.43 1.30 4.31
N VAL A 16 -14.10 0.16 4.18
CA VAL A 16 -14.98 -0.47 5.15
C VAL A 16 -14.48 -1.92 5.24
N GLY A 17 -13.85 -2.32 6.35
CA GLY A 17 -13.28 -3.67 6.52
C GLY A 17 -11.94 -3.66 7.28
N ASN A 18 -11.35 -4.83 7.47
CA ASN A 18 -10.15 -5.07 8.28
C ASN A 18 -8.85 -5.12 7.45
N VAL A 19 -8.83 -4.43 6.30
CA VAL A 19 -7.65 -4.38 5.43
C VAL A 19 -6.62 -3.44 6.05
N GLU A 20 -5.45 -3.99 6.38
CA GLU A 20 -4.29 -3.21 6.79
C GLU A 20 -3.54 -2.74 5.54
N GLY A 21 -3.47 -1.42 5.32
CA GLY A 21 -2.54 -0.85 4.35
C GLY A 21 -1.30 -0.31 5.04
N VAL A 22 -0.13 -0.59 4.50
CA VAL A 22 1.15 -0.11 5.03
C VAL A 22 1.98 0.47 3.90
N ILE A 23 2.51 1.66 4.12
CA ILE A 23 3.48 2.29 3.23
C ILE A 23 4.83 2.27 3.92
N ARG A 24 5.82 1.78 3.16
CA ARG A 24 7.21 1.90 3.50
C ARG A 24 7.85 2.88 2.51
N HIS A 25 8.36 3.98 3.05
CA HIS A 25 9.07 4.94 2.22
C HIS A 25 10.39 4.37 1.69
N ALA A 26 10.77 4.80 0.48
CA ALA A 26 12.08 4.47 -0.09
C ALA A 26 13.22 5.01 0.78
N ASN A 27 13.02 6.19 1.39
CA ASN A 27 13.90 6.73 2.41
C ASN A 27 13.69 5.97 3.74
N PRO A 28 14.65 5.15 4.20
CA PRO A 28 14.50 4.38 5.42
C PRO A 28 14.49 5.22 6.70
N ALA A 29 14.85 6.51 6.63
CA ALA A 29 14.76 7.43 7.77
C ALA A 29 13.32 7.88 8.06
N LEU A 30 12.39 7.71 7.10
CA LEU A 30 10.99 8.03 7.30
C LEU A 30 10.26 6.86 7.96
N PRO A 31 9.31 7.14 8.88
CA PRO A 31 8.52 6.09 9.52
C PRO A 31 7.62 5.39 8.51
N ARG A 32 7.14 4.20 8.87
CA ARG A 32 6.09 3.53 8.11
C ARG A 32 4.76 4.23 8.35
N GLU A 33 3.96 4.36 7.31
CA GLU A 33 2.63 4.94 7.40
C GLU A 33 1.59 3.83 7.35
N TYR A 34 0.68 3.81 8.33
CA TYR A 34 -0.38 2.82 8.42
C TYR A 34 -1.70 3.43 7.94
N ILE A 35 -2.23 2.84 6.88
CA ILE A 35 -3.53 3.16 6.30
C ILE A 35 -4.57 2.36 7.08
N THR A 36 -5.05 2.92 8.18
CA THR A 36 -6.17 2.31 8.93
C THR A 36 -7.48 2.65 8.22
N MET A 37 -8.15 1.66 7.64
CA MET A 37 -9.52 1.82 7.16
C MET A 37 -10.46 1.77 8.37
N ARG A 38 -10.76 2.94 8.98
CA ARG A 38 -11.72 2.98 10.11
C ARG A 38 -13.11 2.56 9.62
N GLY A 39 -13.62 1.48 10.23
CA GLY A 39 -14.73 0.69 9.72
C GLY A 39 -16.09 1.38 9.66
N GLY A 40 -16.90 0.87 8.73
CA GLY A 40 -18.33 0.66 8.94
C GLY A 40 -18.60 -0.84 8.83
N ILE A 41 -19.74 -1.32 9.33
CA ILE A 41 -20.29 -2.61 8.91
C ILE A 41 -21.29 -2.27 7.80
N VAL A 42 -21.26 -2.99 6.68
CA VAL A 42 -22.30 -2.85 5.64
C VAL A 42 -23.65 -3.20 6.28
N GLY A 43 -24.48 -2.21 6.58
CA GLY A 43 -25.78 -2.39 7.26
C GLY A 43 -25.98 -1.50 8.49
N ALA A 44 -24.92 -0.93 9.07
CA ALA A 44 -25.02 0.12 10.09
C ALA A 44 -24.51 1.44 9.50
N ARG A 45 -25.13 2.57 9.86
CA ARG A 45 -24.78 3.93 9.38
C ARG A 45 -23.29 4.07 9.10
N ILE A 46 -22.94 4.30 7.83
CA ILE A 46 -21.56 4.58 7.40
C ILE A 46 -21.13 5.88 8.11
N PRO A 47 -20.17 5.85 9.05
CA PRO A 47 -19.61 7.07 9.62
C PRO A 47 -18.99 7.88 8.49
N GLY A 48 -19.06 9.21 8.54
CA GLY A 48 -18.55 10.09 7.48
C GLY A 48 -17.16 9.66 7.03
N LEU A 49 -17.04 9.33 5.74
CA LEU A 49 -15.84 8.77 5.13
C LEU A 49 -14.68 9.77 5.25
N GLN A 50 -13.83 9.59 6.26
CA GLN A 50 -12.64 10.43 6.44
C GLN A 50 -11.65 10.08 5.33
N THR A 51 -11.47 10.99 4.38
CA THR A 51 -10.47 10.86 3.33
C THR A 51 -9.14 11.34 3.88
N SER A 52 -8.18 10.44 4.00
CA SER A 52 -6.80 10.77 4.38
C SER A 52 -5.91 10.81 3.13
N PHE A 53 -4.86 11.61 3.21
CA PHE A 53 -3.95 11.90 2.11
C PHE A 53 -2.51 11.65 2.55
N LEU A 54 -1.73 10.98 1.70
CA LEU A 54 -0.29 10.84 1.88
C LEU A 54 0.43 11.18 0.57
N GLN A 55 1.51 11.94 0.68
CA GLN A 55 2.39 12.25 -0.44
C GLN A 55 3.37 11.10 -0.65
N LEU A 56 3.39 10.55 -1.87
CA LEU A 56 4.26 9.43 -2.25
C LEU A 56 5.61 9.93 -2.77
N GLN A 57 6.67 9.21 -2.43
CA GLN A 57 8.02 9.40 -2.95
C GLN A 57 8.39 8.28 -3.93
N ASP A 58 9.30 8.58 -4.85
CA ASP A 58 9.81 7.59 -5.78
C ASP A 58 10.43 6.40 -5.04
N GLY A 59 10.03 5.19 -5.42
CA GLY A 59 10.45 3.95 -4.80
C GLY A 59 9.61 3.50 -3.59
N ASP A 60 8.65 4.30 -3.11
CA ASP A 60 7.78 3.91 -1.99
C ASP A 60 7.05 2.59 -2.28
N ILE A 61 6.95 1.72 -1.27
CA ILE A 61 6.26 0.43 -1.37
C ILE A 61 4.96 0.52 -0.58
N LEU A 62 3.85 0.29 -1.28
CA LEU A 62 2.54 0.09 -0.69
C LEU A 62 2.24 -1.41 -0.62
N VAL A 63 1.84 -1.87 0.56
CA VAL A 63 1.27 -3.21 0.76
C VAL A 63 -0.15 -3.05 1.32
N LEU A 64 -1.11 -3.73 0.70
CA LEU A 64 -2.47 -3.90 1.24
C LEU A 64 -2.65 -5.37 1.56
N ALA A 65 -3.07 -5.69 2.78
CA ALA A 65 -3.25 -7.06 3.24
C ALA A 65 -4.60 -7.23 3.94
N THR A 66 -5.26 -8.38 3.71
CA THR A 66 -6.42 -8.78 4.52
C THR A 66 -5.98 -9.26 5.91
N ASP A 67 -6.93 -9.44 6.83
CA ASP A 67 -6.68 -9.98 8.16
C ASP A 67 -6.28 -11.46 8.15
N GLY A 68 -6.49 -12.17 7.04
CA GLY A 68 -5.86 -13.47 6.79
C GLY A 68 -4.34 -13.43 6.62
N ILE A 69 -3.71 -12.24 6.56
CA ILE A 69 -2.26 -12.06 6.61
C ILE A 69 -1.83 -11.61 8.02
N ASP A 70 -0.81 -12.25 8.57
CA ASP A 70 -0.20 -11.85 9.84
C ASP A 70 0.53 -10.51 9.71
N CYS A 71 0.18 -9.54 10.56
CA CYS A 71 0.71 -8.17 10.54
C CYS A 71 2.24 -8.08 10.66
N ARG A 72 2.94 -9.14 11.07
CA ARG A 72 4.41 -9.20 11.06
C ARG A 72 5.03 -9.13 9.66
N PHE A 73 4.24 -9.25 8.58
CA PHE A 73 4.72 -9.05 7.20
C PHE A 73 5.42 -7.69 7.00
N VAL A 74 5.10 -6.68 7.81
CA VAL A 74 5.75 -5.36 7.75
C VAL A 74 7.26 -5.43 7.93
N GLN A 75 7.77 -6.48 8.59
CA GLN A 75 9.20 -6.70 8.80
C GLN A 75 9.95 -6.97 7.48
N VAL A 76 9.26 -7.51 6.46
CA VAL A 76 9.88 -7.98 5.21
C VAL A 76 9.65 -7.05 4.03
N MET A 77 8.86 -5.99 4.19
CA MET A 77 8.77 -4.88 3.23
C MET A 77 10.14 -4.22 2.96
N GLY A 78 11.11 -4.48 3.85
CA GLY A 78 12.54 -4.22 3.78
C GLY A 78 13.25 -4.73 2.53
N LEU A 79 12.85 -5.93 2.10
CA LEU A 79 13.64 -6.77 1.24
C LEU A 79 13.76 -6.21 -0.18
N PRO A 80 14.91 -6.42 -0.86
CA PRO A 80 15.14 -5.97 -2.23
C PRO A 80 14.43 -6.87 -3.24
N HIS A 81 13.17 -7.21 -2.99
CA HIS A 81 12.34 -8.01 -3.88
C HIS A 81 11.53 -7.11 -4.82
N PRO A 82 11.33 -7.51 -6.09
CA PRO A 82 10.31 -6.89 -6.92
C PRO A 82 8.90 -7.16 -6.33
N PRO A 83 7.89 -6.33 -6.64
CA PRO A 83 6.59 -6.39 -5.98
C PRO A 83 5.91 -7.75 -6.01
N ASP A 84 5.98 -8.46 -7.14
CA ASP A 84 5.43 -9.81 -7.33
C ASP A 84 6.10 -10.84 -6.41
N LYS A 85 7.42 -10.80 -6.29
CA LYS A 85 8.17 -11.70 -5.39
C LYS A 85 7.95 -11.36 -3.93
N LEU A 86 7.84 -10.08 -3.59
CA LEU A 86 7.49 -9.66 -2.24
C LEU A 86 6.08 -10.11 -1.87
N ALA A 87 5.10 -9.99 -2.79
CA ALA A 87 3.74 -10.48 -2.58
C ALA A 87 3.71 -11.99 -2.33
N GLY A 88 4.37 -12.77 -3.18
CA GLY A 88 4.48 -14.22 -3.02
C GLY A 88 5.14 -14.62 -1.70
N TYR A 89 6.24 -13.94 -1.34
CA TYR A 89 6.94 -14.18 -0.08
C TYR A 89 6.08 -13.85 1.14
N ILE A 90 5.29 -12.76 1.10
CA ILE A 90 4.36 -12.40 2.17
C ILE A 90 3.27 -13.46 2.31
N LEU A 91 2.65 -13.87 1.20
CA LEU A 91 1.62 -14.93 1.20
C LEU A 91 2.18 -16.24 1.77
N GLU A 92 3.34 -16.69 1.30
CA GLU A 92 3.94 -17.95 1.73
C GLU A 92 4.27 -17.97 3.23
N ARG A 93 4.74 -16.85 3.78
CA ARG A 93 5.28 -16.79 5.16
C ARG A 93 4.31 -16.27 6.20
N TYR A 94 3.32 -15.49 5.80
CA TYR A 94 2.45 -14.76 6.72
C TYR A 94 0.96 -15.04 6.49
N ALA A 95 0.55 -15.82 5.49
CA ALA A 95 -0.84 -16.28 5.39
C ALA A 95 -1.20 -17.16 6.59
N LYS A 96 -2.34 -16.87 7.21
CA LYS A 96 -2.91 -17.67 8.30
C LYS A 96 -3.57 -18.90 7.68
N PRO A 97 -3.43 -20.10 8.28
CA PRO A 97 -3.90 -21.34 7.69
C PRO A 97 -5.43 -21.51 7.72
N HIS A 98 -6.16 -20.65 8.43
CA HIS A 98 -7.59 -20.80 8.71
C HIS A 98 -8.41 -19.59 8.24
N ASP A 99 -7.84 -18.74 7.38
CA ASP A 99 -8.47 -17.49 6.96
C ASP A 99 -8.09 -17.16 5.51
N ASP A 100 -8.93 -16.37 4.84
CA ASP A 100 -8.70 -15.98 3.45
C ASP A 100 -7.60 -14.90 3.36
N ALA A 101 -6.51 -15.27 2.71
CA ALA A 101 -5.31 -14.45 2.61
C ALA A 101 -5.21 -13.76 1.24
N LEU A 102 -5.19 -12.42 1.25
CA LEU A 102 -4.90 -11.61 0.07
C LEU A 102 -3.87 -10.55 0.40
N VAL A 103 -2.89 -10.39 -0.47
CA VAL A 103 -1.91 -9.30 -0.43
C VAL A 103 -1.75 -8.66 -1.80
N LEU A 104 -1.75 -7.34 -1.82
CA LEU A 104 -1.38 -6.53 -2.98
C LEU A 104 -0.13 -5.75 -2.64
N VAL A 105 0.87 -5.82 -3.51
CA VAL A 105 2.12 -5.07 -3.38
C VAL A 105 2.30 -4.19 -4.61
N ALA A 106 2.54 -2.90 -4.38
CA ALA A 106 2.82 -1.92 -5.41
C ALA A 106 4.06 -1.12 -5.05
N ARG A 107 4.85 -0.75 -6.07
CA ARG A 107 5.97 0.19 -5.92
C ARG A 107 5.62 1.45 -6.69
N TYR A 108 5.66 2.59 -6.01
CA TYR A 108 5.48 3.88 -6.65
C TYR A 108 6.76 4.22 -7.41
N LEU A 109 6.62 4.52 -8.69
CA LEU A 109 7.72 4.95 -9.55
C LEU A 109 7.36 6.29 -10.17
N PHE A 110 8.21 7.28 -9.96
CA PHE A 110 8.15 8.53 -10.69
C PHE A 110 8.74 8.27 -12.07
N THR A 111 7.91 8.30 -13.11
CA THR A 111 8.46 8.46 -14.44
C THR A 111 8.91 9.91 -14.54
N ALA A 112 10.22 10.14 -14.48
CA ALA A 112 10.76 11.38 -14.99
C ALA A 112 10.41 11.39 -16.49
N THR A 113 9.45 12.22 -16.89
CA THR A 113 9.37 12.61 -18.29
C THR A 113 10.72 13.26 -18.60
N THR A 114 11.59 12.55 -19.31
CA THR A 114 12.83 13.14 -19.82
C THR A 114 12.42 14.38 -20.63
N PRO A 115 12.79 15.60 -20.21
CA PRO A 115 12.57 16.76 -21.05
C PRO A 115 13.58 16.69 -22.19
N GLY A 116 13.08 16.50 -23.42
CA GLY A 116 13.79 16.90 -24.63
C GLY A 116 14.71 15.88 -25.28
N GLY A 117 14.28 15.41 -26.45
CA GLY A 117 15.16 15.11 -27.57
C GLY A 117 14.67 15.91 -28.78
N THR A 118 14.90 17.22 -28.80
CA THR A 118 14.91 18.02 -30.04
C THR A 118 16.35 18.22 -30.48
N SER A 119 16.55 18.37 -31.79
CA SER A 119 17.81 18.52 -32.57
C SER A 119 18.30 17.18 -33.13
N SER A 120 18.44 16.94 -34.45
CA SER A 120 18.29 17.76 -35.67
C SER A 120 18.00 16.83 -36.84
#